data_AF-I2AAM2-F1
#
_entry.id   AF-I2AAM2-F1
#
_cell.length_a   1.000
_cell.length_b   1.000
_cell.length_c   1.000
_cell.angle_alpha   90.00
_cell.angle_beta   90.00
_cell.angle_gamma   90.00
#
_symmetry.space_group_name_H-M   'P 1'
#
loop_
_entity.id
_entity.type
_entity.pdbx_description
1 polymer ?
#
loop_
_entity_poly.entity_id
_entity_poly.type
_entity_poly.pdbx_seq_one_letter_code
_entity_poly.pdbx_strand_id
1 'polypeptide(L)'
;MPTGREPAPPGENAFTAQDVELAERRVAMARERAARAGLSAARSFEESAIQHERVAKSQDWVVRQGVPHRDVHRESALKHREAAAEDRKLAELKRRESEADLAAGAATD
;
A
#
# COMPACT_ATOMS: atom_id res chain seq x y z
N MET A 1 -52.03 33.82 -21.52
CA MET A 1 -50.93 33.33 -22.37
C MET A 1 -49.93 32.59 -21.48
N PRO A 2 -49.79 31.25 -21.59
CA PRO A 2 -48.81 30.52 -20.81
C PRO A 2 -47.47 30.58 -21.54
N THR A 3 -46.44 31.17 -20.93
CA THR A 3 -45.07 31.08 -21.43
C THR A 3 -44.53 29.71 -21.06
N GLY A 4 -44.69 28.74 -21.96
CA GLY A 4 -43.96 27.48 -21.89
C GLY A 4 -42.47 27.81 -21.98
N ARG A 5 -41.76 27.69 -20.85
CA ARG A 5 -40.31 27.82 -20.83
C ARG A 5 -39.75 26.52 -21.40
N GLU A 6 -39.37 26.54 -22.67
CA GLU A 6 -38.56 25.46 -23.24
C GLU A 6 -37.32 25.26 -22.36
N PRO A 7 -36.99 24.02 -21.97
CA PRO A 7 -35.74 23.75 -21.28
C PRO A 7 -34.59 24.14 -22.22
N ALA A 8 -33.72 25.03 -21.75
CA ALA A 8 -32.56 25.46 -22.51
C ALA A 8 -31.73 24.24 -22.91
N PRO A 9 -31.15 24.21 -24.14
CA PRO A 9 -30.27 23.13 -24.54
C PRO A 9 -29.12 23.00 -23.52
N PRO A 10 -28.63 21.78 -23.26
CA PRO A 10 -27.49 21.58 -22.37
C PRO A 10 -26.35 22.48 -22.86
N GLY A 11 -25.87 23.38 -22.00
CA GLY A 11 -24.74 24.23 -22.35
C GLY A 11 -23.53 23.37 -22.71
N GLU A 12 -22.62 23.90 -23.52
CA GLU A 12 -21.42 23.19 -24.04
C GLU A 12 -20.50 22.58 -22.97
N ASN A 13 -20.77 22.84 -21.68
CA ASN A 13 -20.07 22.32 -20.50
C ASN A 13 -20.90 21.35 -19.64
N ALA A 14 -22.04 20.84 -20.13
CA ALA A 14 -22.87 19.90 -19.39
C ALA A 14 -22.28 18.48 -19.47
N PHE A 15 -21.88 17.91 -18.33
CA PHE A 15 -21.46 16.50 -18.26
C PHE A 15 -22.60 15.56 -18.65
N THR A 16 -22.30 14.64 -19.54
CA THR A 16 -23.24 13.60 -19.96
C THR A 16 -23.15 12.39 -19.03
N ALA A 17 -24.17 11.52 -19.08
CA ALA A 17 -24.12 10.23 -18.38
C ALA A 17 -22.92 9.37 -18.84
N GLN A 18 -22.52 9.49 -20.11
CA GLN A 18 -21.35 8.78 -20.65
C GLN A 18 -20.04 9.29 -20.05
N ASP A 19 -19.94 10.60 -19.76
CA ASP A 19 -18.77 11.17 -19.10
C ASP A 19 -18.62 10.65 -17.67
N VAL A 20 -19.74 10.52 -16.95
CA VAL A 20 -19.77 9.95 -15.59
C VAL A 20 -19.36 8.48 -15.63
N GLU A 21 -19.94 7.68 -16.51
CA GLU A 21 -19.60 6.26 -16.64
C GLU A 21 -18.12 6.04 -16.98
N LEU A 22 -17.58 6.85 -17.90
CA LEU A 22 -16.16 6.80 -18.25
C LEU A 22 -15.27 7.19 -17.04
N ALA A 23 -15.67 8.20 -16.27
CA ALA A 23 -14.96 8.61 -15.07
C ALA A 23 -14.97 7.49 -14.00
N GLU A 24 -16.10 6.86 -13.76
CA GLU A 24 -16.25 5.73 -12.83
C GLU A 24 -15.35 4.55 -13.22
N ARG A 25 -15.38 4.14 -14.50
CA ARG A 25 -14.49 3.08 -15.03
C ARG A 25 -13.02 3.43 -14.84
N ARG A 26 -12.62 4.70 -15.05
CA ARG A 26 -11.24 5.15 -14.83
C ARG A 26 -10.85 5.11 -13.36
N VAL A 27 -11.74 5.49 -12.45
CA VAL A 27 -11.52 5.42 -11.01
C VAL A 27 -11.37 3.95 -10.57
N ALA A 28 -12.22 3.04 -11.05
CA ALA A 28 -12.11 1.61 -10.77
C ALA A 28 -10.75 1.05 -11.18
N MET A 29 -10.31 1.30 -12.43
CA MET A 29 -8.99 0.89 -12.90
C MET A 29 -7.83 1.52 -12.09
N ALA A 30 -7.97 2.77 -11.65
CA ALA A 30 -6.95 3.43 -10.84
C ALA A 30 -6.82 2.78 -9.45
N ARG A 31 -7.95 2.47 -8.81
CA ARG A 31 -8.00 1.75 -7.52
C ARG A 31 -7.38 0.36 -7.62
N GLU A 32 -7.74 -0.39 -8.66
CA GLU A 32 -7.18 -1.72 -8.90
C GLU A 32 -5.65 -1.67 -9.03
N ARG A 33 -5.11 -0.71 -9.81
CA ARG A 33 -3.66 -0.52 -9.95
C ARG A 33 -3.01 -0.14 -8.62
N ALA A 34 -3.63 0.76 -7.85
CA ALA A 34 -3.13 1.18 -6.55
C ALA A 34 -3.07 0.00 -5.56
N ALA A 35 -4.11 -0.83 -5.53
CA ALA A 35 -4.14 -2.01 -4.69
C ALA A 35 -3.08 -3.05 -5.09
N ARG A 36 -2.89 -3.32 -6.38
CA ARG A 36 -1.79 -4.20 -6.85
C ARG A 36 -0.41 -3.66 -6.46
N ALA A 37 -0.20 -2.34 -6.56
CA ALA A 37 1.03 -1.70 -6.10
C ALA A 37 1.20 -1.82 -4.58
N GLY A 38 0.12 -1.69 -3.81
CA GLY A 38 0.12 -1.90 -2.36
C GLY A 38 0.50 -3.33 -1.97
N LEU A 39 0.01 -4.35 -2.68
CA LEU A 39 0.43 -5.75 -2.49
C LEU A 39 1.91 -5.95 -2.82
N SER A 40 2.41 -5.29 -3.87
CA SER A 40 3.84 -5.34 -4.19
C SER A 40 4.69 -4.67 -3.10
N ALA A 41 4.24 -3.54 -2.56
CA ALA A 41 4.90 -2.88 -1.43
C ALA A 41 4.90 -3.78 -0.18
N ALA A 42 3.80 -4.48 0.09
CA ALA A 42 3.72 -5.43 1.20
C ALA A 42 4.80 -6.51 1.10
N ARG A 43 4.98 -7.12 -0.08
CA ARG A 43 6.04 -8.12 -0.31
C ARG A 43 7.44 -7.53 -0.09
N SER A 44 7.67 -6.32 -0.56
CA SER A 44 8.96 -5.63 -0.38
C SER A 44 9.27 -5.40 1.10
N PHE A 45 8.28 -5.00 1.90
CA PHE A 45 8.46 -4.89 3.36
C PHE A 45 8.76 -6.25 4.00
N GLU A 46 8.11 -7.34 3.60
CA GLU A 46 8.43 -8.68 4.12
C GLU A 46 9.87 -9.10 3.80
N GLU A 47 10.32 -8.84 2.58
CA GLU A 47 11.71 -9.10 2.17
C GLU A 47 12.70 -8.26 2.99
N SER A 48 12.41 -6.98 3.20
CA SER A 48 13.20 -6.09 4.06
C SER A 48 13.27 -6.60 5.50
N ALA A 49 12.16 -7.04 6.08
CA ALA A 49 12.11 -7.62 7.41
C ALA A 49 13.00 -8.87 7.55
N ILE A 50 13.05 -9.71 6.50
CA ILE A 50 13.94 -10.89 6.46
C ILE A 50 15.40 -10.45 6.46
N GLN A 51 15.76 -9.41 5.71
CA GLN A 51 17.14 -8.92 5.69
C GLN A 51 17.55 -8.32 7.04
N HIS A 52 16.68 -7.53 7.66
CA HIS A 52 16.93 -7.01 9.00
C HIS A 52 17.15 -8.13 10.03
N GLU A 53 16.30 -9.15 10.03
CA GLU A 53 16.47 -10.33 10.89
C GLU A 53 17.81 -11.05 10.62
N ARG A 54 18.20 -11.17 9.34
CA ARG A 54 19.48 -11.78 8.96
C ARG A 54 20.66 -10.99 9.53
N VAL A 55 20.64 -9.66 9.43
CA VAL A 55 21.70 -8.82 10.00
C VAL A 55 21.74 -8.95 11.51
N ALA A 56 20.58 -8.92 12.20
CA ALA A 56 20.53 -9.13 13.65
C ALA A 56 21.19 -10.45 14.08
N LYS A 57 20.90 -11.55 13.37
CA LYS A 57 21.53 -12.86 13.61
C LYS A 57 23.05 -12.85 13.38
N SER A 58 23.52 -12.13 12.36
CA SER A 58 24.95 -11.96 12.13
C SER A 58 25.62 -11.19 13.29
N GLN A 59 24.98 -10.14 13.80
CA GLN A 59 25.47 -9.41 14.97
C GLN A 59 25.54 -10.29 16.22
N ASP A 60 24.51 -11.11 16.48
CA ASP A 60 24.53 -12.08 17.58
C ASP A 60 25.69 -13.08 17.45
N TRP A 61 25.91 -13.57 16.23
CA TRP A 61 26.99 -14.51 15.95
C TRP A 61 28.36 -13.89 16.23
N VAL A 62 28.57 -12.63 15.83
CA VAL A 62 29.79 -11.87 16.12
C VAL A 62 30.02 -11.74 17.63
N VAL A 63 28.97 -11.44 18.41
CA VAL A 63 29.07 -11.41 19.88
C VAL A 63 29.47 -12.77 20.46
N ARG A 64 28.98 -13.88 19.90
CA ARG A 64 29.34 -15.24 20.32
C ARG A 64 30.80 -15.59 20.02
N GLN A 65 31.41 -14.98 19.01
CA GLN A 65 32.84 -15.13 18.72
C GLN A 65 33.75 -14.39 19.72
N GLY A 66 33.17 -13.61 20.65
CA GLY A 66 33.94 -12.96 21.72
C GLY A 66 34.66 -11.68 21.29
N VAL A 67 34.19 -11.01 20.22
CA VAL A 67 34.79 -9.75 19.77
C VAL A 67 34.69 -8.65 20.84
N PRO A 68 35.61 -7.67 20.83
CA PRO A 68 35.46 -6.43 21.59
C PRO A 68 34.17 -5.68 21.23
N HIS A 69 33.73 -4.74 22.08
CA HIS A 69 32.54 -3.89 21.83
C HIS A 69 31.20 -4.65 21.68
N ARG A 70 31.01 -5.71 22.47
CA ARG A 70 29.82 -6.58 22.46
C ARG A 70 28.49 -5.81 22.57
N ASP A 71 28.47 -4.73 23.34
CA ASP A 71 27.24 -3.96 23.56
C ASP A 71 26.80 -3.20 22.30
N VAL A 72 27.73 -2.73 21.46
CA VAL A 72 27.42 -2.12 20.16
C VAL A 72 26.77 -3.13 19.22
N HIS A 73 27.32 -4.35 19.17
CA HIS A 73 26.74 -5.43 18.35
C HIS A 73 25.34 -5.83 18.86
N ARG A 74 25.15 -5.92 20.19
CA ARG A 74 23.84 -6.20 20.79
C ARG A 74 22.81 -5.11 20.48
N GLU A 75 23.19 -3.85 20.62
CA GLU A 75 22.33 -2.71 20.31
C GLU A 75 21.96 -2.69 18.83
N SER A 76 22.93 -2.92 17.93
CA SER A 76 22.66 -3.03 16.49
C SER A 76 21.70 -4.18 16.18
N ALA A 77 21.87 -5.35 16.81
CA ALA A 77 20.96 -6.49 16.64
C ALA A 77 19.53 -6.15 17.06
N LEU A 78 19.37 -5.43 18.18
CA LEU A 78 18.04 -4.97 18.66
C LEU A 78 17.39 -4.03 17.66
N LYS A 79 18.10 -3.00 17.17
CA LYS A 79 17.58 -2.05 16.17
C LYS A 79 17.12 -2.75 14.89
N HIS A 80 17.87 -3.75 14.44
CA HIS A 80 17.46 -4.53 13.27
C HIS A 80 16.21 -5.38 13.55
N ARG A 81 16.06 -5.97 14.73
CA ARG A 81 14.83 -6.70 15.08
C ARG A 81 13.61 -5.77 15.18
N GLU A 82 13.80 -4.57 15.71
CA GLU A 82 12.76 -3.54 15.75
C GLU A 82 12.33 -3.15 14.33
N ALA A 83 13.28 -2.82 13.44
CA ALA A 83 12.99 -2.53 12.04
C ALA A 83 12.28 -3.69 11.33
N ALA A 84 12.70 -4.95 11.58
CA ALA A 84 12.02 -6.12 11.03
C ALA A 84 10.57 -6.25 11.52
N ALA A 85 10.29 -5.90 12.78
CA ALA A 85 8.94 -5.92 13.33
C ALA A 85 8.06 -4.81 12.72
N GLU A 86 8.61 -3.61 12.53
CA GLU A 86 7.95 -2.50 11.86
C GLU A 86 7.61 -2.83 10.40
N ASP A 87 8.56 -3.39 9.65
CA ASP A 87 8.35 -3.81 8.26
C ASP A 87 7.25 -4.88 8.16
N ARG A 88 7.23 -5.87 9.06
CA ARG A 88 6.14 -6.88 9.09
C ARG A 88 4.78 -6.25 9.34
N LYS A 89 4.71 -5.25 10.23
CA LYS A 89 3.48 -4.49 10.50
C LYS A 89 3.04 -3.70 9.27
N LEU A 90 3.97 -3.03 8.59
CA LEU A 90 3.67 -2.30 7.36
C LEU A 90 3.19 -3.22 6.24
N ALA A 91 3.82 -4.40 6.09
CA ALA A 91 3.38 -5.41 5.13
C ALA A 91 1.95 -5.89 5.39
N GLU A 92 1.60 -6.15 6.65
CA GLU A 92 0.25 -6.57 7.04
C GLU A 92 -0.79 -5.48 6.76
N LEU A 93 -0.50 -4.22 7.09
CA LEU A 93 -1.37 -3.09 6.79
C LEU A 93 -1.59 -2.95 5.29
N LYS A 94 -0.51 -3.00 4.50
CA LYS A 94 -0.60 -2.88 3.03
C LYS A 94 -1.38 -4.01 2.39
N ARG A 95 -1.25 -5.24 2.88
CA ARG A 95 -2.09 -6.36 2.44
C ARG A 95 -3.56 -6.10 2.72
N ARG A 96 -3.91 -5.79 3.97
CA ARG A 96 -5.31 -5.54 4.36
C ARG A 96 -5.97 -4.44 3.55
N GLU A 97 -5.29 -3.29 3.40
CA GLU A 97 -5.79 -2.16 2.60
C GLU A 97 -6.00 -2.57 1.13
N SER A 98 -5.01 -3.22 0.53
CA SER A 98 -5.05 -3.56 -0.90
C SER A 98 -6.04 -4.67 -1.22
N GLU A 99 -6.14 -5.69 -0.35
CA GLU A 99 -7.11 -6.77 -0.50
C GLU A 99 -8.53 -6.25 -0.34
N ALA A 100 -8.78 -5.31 0.58
CA ALA A 100 -10.07 -4.65 0.72
C ALA A 100 -10.43 -3.83 -0.53
N ASP A 101 -9.49 -3.08 -1.10
CA ASP A 101 -9.72 -2.31 -2.32
C ASP A 101 -10.02 -3.21 -3.53
N LEU A 102 -9.32 -4.35 -3.67
CA LEU A 102 -9.60 -5.32 -4.73
C LEU A 102 -10.95 -6.00 -4.54
N ALA A 103 -11.31 -6.37 -3.31
CA ALA A 103 -12.61 -6.96 -3.01
C ALA A 103 -13.76 -5.98 -3.27
N ALA A 104 -13.57 -4.70 -2.93
CA ALA A 104 -14.54 -3.65 -3.22
C ALA A 104 -14.71 -3.41 -4.73
N GLY A 105 -13.62 -3.45 -5.50
CA GLY A 105 -13.68 -3.37 -6.96
C GLY A 105 -14.39 -4.56 -7.60
N ALA A 106 -14.14 -5.78 -7.12
CA ALA A 106 -14.78 -7.00 -7.61
C ALA A 106 -16.28 -7.10 -7.27
N ALA A 107 -16.76 -6.37 -6.25
CA ALA A 107 -18.18 -6.31 -5.90
C ALA A 107 -18.97 -5.29 -6.74
N THR A 108 -18.28 -4.42 -7.49
CA THR A 108 -18.89 -3.39 -8.33
C THR A 108 -18.88 -3.71 -9.83
N ASP A 109 -18.17 -4.77 -10.24
CA ASP A 109 -18.18 -5.35 -11.60
C ASP A 109 -19.27 -6.44 -11.74
#